data_AF-A0A7W0YSP4-F1
#
_entry.id   AF-A0A7W0YSP4-F1
#
_cell.length_a   1.000
_cell.length_b   1.000
_cell.length_c   1.000
_cell.angle_alpha   90.00
_cell.angle_beta   90.00
_cell.angle_gamma   90.00
#
_symmetry.space_group_name_H-M   'P 1'
#
loop_
_entity.id
_entity.type
_entity.pdbx_description
1 polymer ?
#
loop_
_entity_poly.entity_id
_entity_poly.type
_entity_poly.pdbx_seq_one_letter_code
_entity_poly.pdbx_strand_id
1 'polypeptide(L)' 'MPGLLSLEEALACILERSKPLSSGIVPLENAVGRVVAEPARARADLPPFPSSA' A
#
# COMPACT_ATOMS: atom_id res chain seq x y z
N MET A 1 22.29 -25.73 18.18
CA MET A 1 21.61 -25.76 16.87
C MET A 1 20.31 -24.99 17.01
N PRO A 2 19.94 -24.09 16.08
CA PRO A 2 18.60 -23.52 16.14
C PRO A 2 17.59 -24.67 16.05
N GLY A 3 16.63 -24.71 16.97
CA GLY A 3 15.53 -25.67 16.91
C GLY A 3 14.70 -25.44 15.64
N LEU A 4 13.99 -26.48 15.19
CA LEU A 4 13.03 -26.33 14.09
C LEU A 4 11.90 -25.42 14.55
N LEU A 5 11.69 -24.32 13.83
CA LEU A 5 10.54 -23.45 14.03
C LEU A 5 9.30 -24.08 13.41
N SER A 6 8.14 -23.83 14.00
CA SER A 6 6.87 -24.01 13.31
C SER A 6 6.77 -23.06 12.11
N LEU A 7 5.81 -23.31 11.21
CA LEU A 7 5.57 -22.44 10.07
C LEU A 7 5.18 -21.02 10.53
N GLU A 8 4.34 -20.91 11.55
CA GLU A 8 3.86 -19.65 12.11
C GLU A 8 5.01 -18.87 12.75
N GLU A 9 5.87 -19.55 13.51
CA GLU A 9 7.06 -18.95 14.13
C GLU A 9 8.03 -18.43 13.07
N ALA A 10 8.24 -19.20 12.00
CA ALA A 10 9.07 -18.79 10.88
C ALA A 10 8.49 -17.56 10.15
N LEU A 11 7.17 -17.55 9.90
CA LEU A 11 6.49 -16.41 9.28
C LEU A 11 6.57 -15.14 10.14
N ALA A 12 6.32 -15.27 11.45
CA ALA A 12 6.43 -14.15 12.38
C ALA A 12 7.84 -13.55 12.36
N CYS A 13 8.87 -14.39 12.42
CA CYS A 13 10.27 -13.96 12.35
C CYS A 13 10.61 -13.18 11.07
N ILE A 14 10.00 -13.54 9.94
CA ILE A 14 10.22 -12.86 8.64
C ILE A 14 9.50 -11.51 8.63
N LEU A 15 8.22 -11.50 9.01
CA LEU A 15 7.39 -10.30 8.97
C LEU A 15 7.87 -9.25 9.97
N GLU A 16 8.29 -9.64 11.18
CA GLU A 16 8.84 -8.72 12.18
C GLU A 16 10.11 -7.99 11.73
N ARG A 17 10.91 -8.64 10.88
CA ARG A 17 12.15 -8.04 10.34
C ARG A 17 11.92 -7.23 9.07
N SER A 18 10.84 -7.51 8.36
CA SER A 18 10.49 -6.85 7.10
C SER A 18 9.87 -5.49 7.39
N LYS A 19 10.58 -4.41 7.05
CA LYS A 19 10.06 -3.05 7.20
C LYS A 19 9.48 -2.55 5.88
N PRO A 20 8.35 -1.81 5.90
CA PRO A 20 7.88 -1.10 4.71
C PRO A 20 8.99 -0.20 4.14
N LEU A 21 9.06 -0.12 2.82
CA LEU A 21 9.93 0.84 2.15
C LEU A 21 9.40 2.26 2.33
N SER A 22 10.29 3.26 2.22
CA SER A 22 9.88 4.66 2.20
C SER A 22 8.95 4.93 1.01
N SER A 23 7.94 5.77 1.21
CA SER A 23 7.08 6.24 0.13
C SER A 23 7.83 7.21 -0.80
N GLY A 24 7.28 7.40 -2.00
CA GLY A 24 7.80 8.34 -2.98
C GLY A 24 6.73 8.72 -4.00
N ILE A 25 6.96 9.81 -4.71
CA ILE A 25 6.08 10.24 -5.81
C ILE A 25 6.36 9.37 -7.03
N VAL A 26 5.31 8.85 -7.63
CA VAL A 26 5.38 7.98 -8.80
C VAL A 26 4.43 8.56 -9.86
N PRO A 27 4.84 8.60 -11.15
CA PRO A 27 3.94 8.92 -12.24
C PRO A 27 2.74 7.97 -12.27
N LEU A 28 1.55 8.48 -12.64
CA LEU A 28 0.30 7.72 -12.55
C LEU A 28 0.31 6.46 -13.41
N GLU A 29 0.91 6.53 -14.60
CA GLU A 29 1.10 5.42 -15.53
C GLU A 29 1.92 4.26 -14.93
N ASN A 30 2.71 4.53 -13.89
CA ASN A 30 3.56 3.57 -13.19
C ASN A 30 3.00 3.15 -11.82
N ALA A 31 1.77 3.58 -11.48
CA ALA A 31 1.17 3.34 -10.17
C ALA A 31 0.52 1.96 -10.02
N VAL A 32 0.29 1.22 -11.12
CA VAL A 32 -0.31 -0.13 -11.08
C VAL A 32 0.53 -1.07 -10.21
N GLY A 33 -0.11 -1.73 -9.24
CA GLY A 33 0.55 -2.62 -8.29
C GLY A 33 1.28 -1.93 -7.14
N ARG A 34 1.27 -0.59 -7.07
CA ARG A 34 1.77 0.17 -5.91
C ARG A 34 0.71 0.25 -4.81
N VAL A 35 1.18 0.52 -3.59
CA VAL A 35 0.32 0.80 -2.44
C VAL A 35 0.34 2.31 -2.18
N VAL A 36 -0.84 2.90 -2.04
CA VAL A 36 -0.99 4.33 -1.74
C VAL A 36 -0.53 4.59 -0.31
N ALA A 37 0.37 5.57 -0.14
CA ALA A 37 0.97 5.89 1.16
C ALA A 37 0.11 6.81 2.05
N GLU A 38 -0.87 7.52 1.48
CA GLU A 38 -1.73 8.47 2.18
C GLU A 38 -3.17 8.50 1.60
N PRO A 39 -4.20 8.85 2.37
CA PRO A 39 -5.57 8.87 1.87
C PRO A 39 -5.76 9.83 0.68
N ALA A 40 -6.27 9.31 -0.45
CA ALA A 40 -6.64 10.15 -1.60
C ALA A 40 -7.97 10.86 -1.32
N ARG A 41 -7.99 12.19 -1.49
CA ARG A 41 -9.19 13.01 -1.32
C ARG A 41 -9.54 13.72 -2.62
N ALA A 42 -10.81 13.69 -3.00
CA ALA A 42 -11.31 14.49 -4.10
C ALA A 42 -11.13 15.98 -3.75
N ARG A 43 -10.58 16.75 -4.70
CA ARG A 43 -10.41 18.20 -4.54
C ARG A 43 -11.59 19.00 -5.12
N ALA A 44 -12.50 18.33 -5.81
CA ALA A 44 -13.66 18.92 -6.46
C ALA A 44 -14.78 17.88 -6.54
N ASP A 45 -16.01 18.37 -6.60
CA ASP A 45 -17.18 17.55 -6.91
C ASP A 45 -17.13 17.07 -8.38
N LEU A 46 -17.77 15.94 -8.66
CA LEU A 46 -17.85 15.39 -10.00
C LEU A 46 -19.28 14.90 -10.31
N PRO A 47 -20.02 15.59 -11.21
CA PRO A 47 -19.66 16.84 -11.88
C PRO A 47 -19.69 18.04 -10.90
N PRO A 48 -18.91 19.12 -11.17
CA PRO A 48 -18.94 20.33 -10.36
C PRO A 48 -20.14 21.26 -10.70
N PHE A 49 -21.10 20.77 -11.48
CA PHE A 49 -22.28 21.50 -11.95
C PHE A 49 -23.45 20.52 -12.14
N PRO A 50 -24.71 21.00 -12.20
CA PRO A 50 -25.84 20.14 -12.53
C PRO A 50 -25.68 19.53 -13.92
N SER A 51 -25.39 18.23 -13.98
CA SER A 51 -25.33 17.47 -15.22
C SER A 51 -26.56 16.57 -15.32
N SER A 52 -27.13 16.47 -16.52
CA SER A 52 -27.98 15.34 -16.86
C SER A 52 -27.09 14.11 -17.11
N ALA A 53 -27.62 12.91 -16.83
CA ALA A 53 -26.90 11.64 -16.94
C ALA A 53 -27.00 11.03 -18.34
#